data_AF-A0A345WJU9-F1
#
_entry.id   AF-A0A345WJU9-F1
#
_cell.length_a   1.000
_cell.length_b   1.000
_cell.length_c   1.000
_cell.angle_alpha   90.00
_cell.angle_beta   90.00
_cell.angle_gamma   90.00
#
_symmetry.space_group_name_H-M   'P 1'
#
loop_
_entity.id
_entity.type
_entity.pdbx_description
1 polymer ?
#
loop_
_entity_poly.entity_id
_entity_poly.type
_entity_poly.pdbx_seq_one_letter_code
_entity_poly.pdbx_strand_id
1 'polypeptide(L)'
;MNEIYFYSWILNMLNLNFLNFNISAEYGFSLLLLNIIIYLILLFLLFSVFFLFDLNKFKTLNQFKNFSLFNFVYIIVFFNLLSLAGMPPLLGFIGKFLFIIFLLLKNQFFFFVLFSIVNLFMLYFYIQNLRFLVRKTKSNSVIYINNKMNISINNFIYLVFFSFLNVFSIFFFSDFLIILNNISLFLYFN
;
A
#
# COMPACT_ATOMS: atom_id res chain seq x y z
N MET A 1 2.43 -34.21 -2.77
CA MET A 1 1.42 -34.34 -1.70
C MET A 1 1.54 -33.17 -0.71
N ASN A 2 2.67 -33.00 -0.01
CA ASN A 2 2.79 -31.96 1.03
C ASN A 2 2.65 -30.49 0.56
N GLU A 3 3.17 -30.13 -0.62
CA GLU A 3 3.03 -28.76 -1.12
C GLU A 3 1.57 -28.41 -1.43
N ILE A 4 0.83 -29.31 -2.07
CA ILE A 4 -0.58 -29.12 -2.42
C ILE A 4 -1.44 -28.93 -1.16
N TYR A 5 -1.16 -29.68 -0.09
CA TYR A 5 -1.85 -29.51 1.20
C TYR A 5 -1.46 -28.20 1.90
N PHE A 6 -0.21 -27.77 1.78
CA PHE A 6 0.22 -26.48 2.35
C PHE A 6 -0.44 -25.30 1.63
N TYR A 7 -0.54 -25.36 0.29
CA TYR A 7 -1.29 -24.37 -0.49
C TYR A 7 -2.77 -24.37 -0.13
N SER A 8 -3.41 -25.55 -0.09
CA SER A 8 -4.83 -25.63 0.25
C SER A 8 -5.11 -25.14 1.69
N TRP A 9 -4.18 -25.35 2.62
CA TRP A 9 -4.30 -24.87 3.99
C TRP A 9 -4.15 -23.34 4.10
N ILE A 10 -3.19 -22.72 3.40
CA ILE A 10 -3.06 -21.25 3.34
C ILE A 10 -4.28 -20.61 2.68
N LEU A 11 -4.79 -21.21 1.60
CA LEU A 11 -6.01 -20.79 0.89
C LEU A 11 -7.25 -20.86 1.80
N ASN A 12 -7.39 -21.93 2.59
CA ASN A 12 -8.48 -22.08 3.55
C ASN A 12 -8.39 -21.08 4.72
N MET A 13 -7.19 -20.83 5.26
CA MET A 13 -7.00 -19.92 6.40
C MET A 13 -7.34 -18.45 6.07
N LEU A 14 -7.24 -18.06 4.79
CA LEU A 14 -7.64 -16.73 4.31
C LEU A 14 -9.11 -16.66 3.85
N ASN A 15 -9.88 -17.76 4.01
CA ASN A 15 -11.26 -17.88 3.48
C ASN A 15 -11.36 -17.64 1.96
N LEU A 16 -10.28 -17.90 1.23
CA LEU A 16 -10.16 -17.69 -0.22
C LEU A 16 -10.53 -18.97 -1.00
N ASN A 17 -11.55 -19.72 -0.58
CA ASN A 17 -11.99 -20.92 -1.29
C ASN A 17 -12.48 -20.65 -2.73
N PHE A 18 -12.69 -19.38 -3.10
CA PHE A 18 -12.93 -18.93 -4.47
C PHE A 18 -11.68 -18.99 -5.38
N LEU A 19 -10.46 -19.01 -4.84
CA LEU A 19 -9.23 -19.19 -5.62
C LEU A 19 -9.04 -20.65 -6.12
N ASN A 20 -9.93 -21.58 -5.74
CA ASN A 20 -9.90 -22.96 -6.23
C ASN A 20 -10.54 -23.14 -7.62
N PHE A 21 -11.08 -22.09 -8.25
CA PHE A 21 -11.45 -22.16 -9.66
C PHE A 21 -10.21 -21.97 -10.53
N ASN A 22 -9.45 -23.06 -10.71
CA ASN A 22 -8.61 -23.32 -11.86
C ASN A 22 -7.89 -22.11 -12.47
N ILE A 23 -6.72 -21.73 -11.92
CA ILE A 23 -5.46 -21.30 -12.60
C ILE A 23 -5.61 -20.62 -13.99
N SER A 24 -6.69 -19.89 -14.26
CA SER A 24 -7.02 -19.34 -15.56
C SER A 24 -6.27 -18.04 -15.75
N ALA A 25 -6.11 -17.61 -17.00
CA ALA A 25 -5.47 -16.33 -17.30
C ALA A 25 -6.23 -15.15 -16.65
N GLU A 26 -7.54 -15.32 -16.42
CA GLU A 26 -8.45 -14.33 -15.84
C GLU A 26 -8.01 -13.90 -14.44
N TYR A 27 -7.58 -14.84 -13.58
CA TYR A 27 -7.08 -14.51 -12.24
C TYR A 27 -5.80 -13.68 -12.27
N GLY A 28 -4.92 -13.95 -13.25
CA GLY A 28 -3.73 -13.12 -13.45
C GLY A 28 -4.10 -11.67 -13.76
N PHE A 29 -5.12 -11.47 -14.59
CA PHE A 29 -5.61 -10.14 -14.95
C PHE A 29 -6.28 -9.42 -13.77
N SER A 30 -7.11 -10.11 -12.98
CA SER A 30 -7.75 -9.51 -11.79
C SER A 30 -6.73 -9.08 -10.72
N LEU A 31 -5.67 -9.88 -10.51
CA LEU A 31 -4.55 -9.55 -9.61
C LEU A 31 -3.76 -8.33 -10.09
N LEU A 32 -3.54 -8.19 -11.40
CA LEU A 32 -2.90 -7.02 -11.98
C LEU A 32 -3.76 -5.76 -11.81
N LEU A 33 -5.07 -5.86 -12.11
CA LEU A 33 -6.03 -4.76 -11.91
C LEU A 33 -6.07 -4.31 -10.45
N LEU A 34 -6.13 -5.27 -9.53
CA LEU A 34 -6.08 -5.00 -8.10
C LEU A 34 -4.81 -4.20 -7.75
N ASN A 35 -3.64 -4.66 -8.16
CA ASN A 35 -2.39 -3.96 -7.89
C ASN A 35 -2.41 -2.52 -8.44
N ILE A 36 -2.87 -2.31 -9.66
CA ILE A 36 -2.97 -0.97 -10.26
C ILE A 36 -3.89 -0.07 -9.43
N ILE A 37 -5.08 -0.55 -9.06
CA ILE A 37 -6.06 0.21 -8.26
C ILE A 37 -5.46 0.58 -6.90
N ILE A 38 -4.79 -0.37 -6.23
CA ILE A 38 -4.14 -0.14 -4.94
C ILE A 38 -3.08 0.97 -5.07
N TYR A 39 -2.21 0.87 -6.08
CA TYR A 39 -1.17 1.88 -6.29
C TYR A 39 -1.75 3.26 -6.64
N LEU A 40 -2.83 3.33 -7.41
CA LEU A 40 -3.52 4.59 -7.71
C LEU A 40 -4.09 5.23 -6.44
N ILE A 41 -4.75 4.46 -5.59
CA ILE A 41 -5.28 4.94 -4.31
C ILE A 41 -4.16 5.46 -3.41
N LEU A 42 -3.05 4.72 -3.30
CA LEU A 42 -1.91 5.10 -2.46
C LEU A 42 -1.19 6.35 -2.99
N LEU A 43 -1.01 6.46 -4.30
CA LEU A 43 -0.43 7.65 -4.93
C LEU A 43 -1.32 8.88 -4.74
N PHE A 44 -2.63 8.72 -4.98
CA PHE A 44 -3.61 9.79 -4.74
C PHE A 44 -3.55 10.28 -3.29
N LEU A 45 -3.46 9.35 -2.33
CA LEU A 45 -3.32 9.68 -0.92
C LEU A 45 -2.03 10.42 -0.60
N LEU A 46 -0.90 9.97 -1.13
CA LEU A 46 0.39 10.61 -0.91
C LEU A 46 0.42 12.04 -1.50
N PHE A 47 -0.08 12.21 -2.73
CA PHE A 47 -0.18 13.53 -3.37
C PHE A 47 -1.15 14.45 -2.64
N SER A 48 -2.29 13.96 -2.15
CA SER A 48 -3.25 14.78 -1.40
C SER A 48 -2.63 15.38 -0.13
N VAL A 49 -1.79 14.61 0.58
CA VAL A 49 -1.04 15.13 1.73
C VAL A 49 -0.03 16.19 1.30
N PHE A 50 0.67 15.95 0.19
CA PHE A 50 1.63 16.93 -0.34
C PHE A 50 0.97 18.24 -0.79
N PHE A 51 -0.18 18.18 -1.42
CA PHE A 51 -0.95 19.37 -1.79
C PHE A 51 -1.37 20.19 -0.57
N LEU A 52 -1.76 19.55 0.54
CA LEU A 52 -2.18 20.27 1.74
C LEU A 52 -1.06 20.98 2.48
N PHE A 53 0.18 20.57 2.25
CA PHE A 53 1.37 21.12 2.92
C PHE A 53 2.15 22.11 2.05
N ASP A 54 1.58 22.52 0.90
CA ASP A 54 2.20 23.42 -0.07
C ASP A 54 3.64 23.01 -0.41
N LEU A 55 3.76 22.05 -1.35
CA LEU A 55 5.03 21.54 -1.89
C LEU A 55 6.06 22.62 -2.25
N ASN A 56 5.61 23.83 -2.59
CA ASN A 56 6.47 24.96 -2.96
C ASN A 56 7.50 25.33 -1.88
N LYS A 57 7.26 24.95 -0.61
CA LYS A 57 8.18 25.22 0.52
C LYS A 57 9.21 24.09 0.74
N PHE A 58 9.04 22.92 0.13
CA PHE A 58 9.90 21.75 0.31
C PHE A 58 10.82 21.55 -0.91
N LYS A 59 12.05 22.04 -0.80
CA LYS A 59 13.10 21.89 -1.83
C LYS A 59 14.02 20.69 -1.60
N THR A 60 14.04 20.11 -0.40
CA THR A 60 14.95 18.99 -0.06
C THR A 60 14.27 17.91 0.78
N LEU A 61 14.75 16.65 0.66
CA LEU A 61 14.27 15.52 1.47
C LEU A 61 14.42 15.75 2.99
N ASN A 62 15.42 16.52 3.41
CA ASN A 62 15.62 16.84 4.82
C ASN A 62 14.53 17.73 5.41
N GLN A 63 13.81 18.49 4.59
CA GLN A 63 12.70 19.33 5.05
C GLN A 63 11.46 18.50 5.39
N PHE A 64 11.36 17.23 4.99
CA PHE A 64 10.31 16.31 5.46
C PHE A 64 10.29 16.15 6.99
N LYS A 65 11.37 16.50 7.71
CA LYS A 65 11.36 16.59 9.18
C LYS A 65 10.29 17.53 9.72
N ASN A 66 9.86 18.53 8.96
CA ASN A 66 8.82 19.46 9.40
C ASN A 66 7.45 18.78 9.56
N PHE A 67 7.19 17.66 8.88
CA PHE A 67 5.98 16.87 9.12
C PHE A 67 5.91 16.34 10.55
N SER A 68 7.05 16.10 11.22
CA SER A 68 7.08 15.69 12.64
C SER A 68 6.53 16.75 13.60
N LEU A 69 6.42 18.03 13.18
CA LEU A 69 5.79 19.08 13.99
C LEU A 69 4.28 18.86 14.11
N PHE A 70 3.66 18.23 13.11
CA PHE A 70 2.25 17.88 13.11
C PHE A 70 2.11 16.37 13.30
N ASN A 71 1.92 15.95 14.56
CA ASN A 71 1.92 14.54 14.95
C ASN A 71 0.99 13.66 14.08
N PHE A 72 -0.19 14.17 13.72
CA PHE A 72 -1.14 13.44 12.88
C PHE A 72 -0.70 13.27 11.42
N VAL A 73 -0.12 14.30 10.82
CA VAL A 73 0.31 14.22 9.41
C VAL A 73 1.54 13.34 9.27
N TYR A 74 2.44 13.40 10.26
CA TYR A 74 3.53 12.44 10.36
C TYR A 74 3.00 10.99 10.32
N ILE A 75 1.97 10.67 11.11
CA ILE A 75 1.36 9.33 11.13
C ILE A 75 0.76 8.96 9.77
N ILE A 76 0.04 9.87 9.10
CA ILE A 76 -0.57 9.61 7.79
C ILE A 76 0.50 9.35 6.72
N VAL A 77 1.52 10.20 6.64
CA VAL A 77 2.64 10.03 5.69
C VAL A 77 3.39 8.74 5.99
N PHE A 78 3.59 8.42 7.27
CA PHE A 78 4.23 7.19 7.71
C PHE A 78 3.47 5.95 7.21
N PHE A 79 2.16 5.86 7.48
CA PHE A 79 1.34 4.72 7.04
C PHE A 79 1.24 4.62 5.51
N ASN A 80 1.16 5.74 4.79
CA ASN A 80 1.09 5.72 3.32
C ASN A 80 2.40 5.21 2.69
N LEU A 81 3.56 5.66 3.17
CA LEU A 81 4.86 5.18 2.70
C LEU A 81 5.10 3.70 3.09
N LEU A 82 4.65 3.28 4.27
CA LEU A 82 4.72 1.88 4.70
C LEU A 82 3.80 0.97 3.87
N SER A 83 2.66 1.49 3.42
CA SER A 83 1.75 0.78 2.52
C SER A 83 2.37 0.59 1.13
N LEU A 84 3.03 1.62 0.58
CA LEU A 84 3.79 1.51 -0.68
C LEU A 84 4.97 0.54 -0.57
N ALA A 85 5.62 0.47 0.60
CA ALA A 85 6.64 -0.53 0.90
C ALA A 85 6.06 -1.95 0.89
N GLY A 86 4.78 -2.11 1.23
CA GLY A 86 4.09 -3.40 1.31
C GLY A 86 4.33 -4.09 2.65
N MET A 87 4.11 -3.40 3.78
CA MET A 87 4.18 -4.02 5.11
C MET A 87 2.90 -4.79 5.50
N PRO A 88 3.02 -5.88 6.30
CA PRO A 88 1.96 -6.88 6.55
C PRO A 88 0.93 -6.42 7.59
N PRO A 89 0.14 -5.39 7.28
CA PRO A 89 -1.33 -5.44 7.36
C PRO A 89 -2.02 -4.44 6.39
N LEU A 90 -1.25 -3.75 5.56
CA LEU A 90 -1.68 -2.61 4.76
C LEU A 90 -2.10 -3.04 3.35
N LEU A 91 -2.92 -2.20 2.70
CA LEU A 91 -3.41 -2.39 1.32
C LEU A 91 -2.32 -2.82 0.34
N GLY A 92 -1.17 -2.13 0.34
CA GLY A 92 -0.09 -2.41 -0.61
C GLY A 92 0.64 -3.74 -0.38
N PHE A 93 0.51 -4.37 0.78
CA PHE A 93 1.04 -5.73 0.99
C PHE A 93 0.20 -6.77 0.27
N ILE A 94 -1.13 -6.61 0.32
CA ILE A 94 -2.06 -7.62 -0.13
C ILE A 94 -1.84 -7.96 -1.61
N GLY A 95 -1.79 -6.93 -2.47
CA GLY A 95 -1.62 -7.13 -3.90
C GLY A 95 -0.26 -7.76 -4.28
N LYS A 96 0.83 -7.36 -3.61
CA LYS A 96 2.16 -7.95 -3.82
C LYS A 96 2.23 -9.39 -3.31
N PHE A 97 1.63 -9.66 -2.15
CA PHE A 97 1.60 -10.99 -1.54
C PHE A 97 0.83 -11.98 -2.40
N LEU A 98 -0.34 -11.59 -2.93
CA LEU A 98 -1.11 -12.44 -3.83
C LEU A 98 -0.43 -12.67 -5.16
N PHE A 99 0.28 -11.66 -5.69
CA PHE A 99 1.08 -11.84 -6.90
C PHE A 99 2.18 -12.87 -6.70
N ILE A 100 2.84 -12.86 -5.54
CA ILE A 100 3.83 -13.88 -5.16
C ILE A 100 3.20 -15.27 -5.08
N ILE A 101 2.03 -15.41 -4.43
CA ILE A 101 1.30 -16.69 -4.38
C ILE A 101 0.93 -17.16 -5.78
N PHE A 102 0.46 -16.26 -6.64
CA PHE A 102 0.10 -16.60 -8.02
C PHE A 102 1.30 -17.12 -8.82
N LEU A 103 2.47 -16.49 -8.70
CA LEU A 103 3.69 -16.97 -9.36
C LEU A 103 4.12 -18.36 -8.87
N LEU A 104 3.98 -18.61 -7.57
CA LEU A 104 4.24 -19.92 -6.98
C LEU A 104 3.25 -20.98 -7.49
N LEU A 105 1.96 -20.65 -7.60
CA LEU A 105 0.94 -21.55 -8.15
C LEU A 105 1.16 -21.85 -9.64
N LYS A 106 1.74 -20.90 -10.39
CA LYS A 106 2.15 -21.10 -11.80
C LYS A 106 3.51 -21.80 -11.94
N ASN A 107 4.14 -22.23 -10.84
CA ASN A 107 5.48 -22.83 -10.80
C ASN A 107 6.57 -21.99 -11.50
N GLN A 108 6.42 -20.66 -11.54
CA GLN A 108 7.39 -19.75 -12.18
C GLN A 108 8.44 -19.25 -11.19
N PHE A 109 9.32 -20.17 -10.76
CA PHE A 109 10.31 -19.89 -9.72
C PHE A 109 11.29 -18.76 -10.05
N PHE A 110 11.72 -18.64 -11.31
CA PHE A 110 12.64 -17.57 -11.73
C PHE A 110 12.03 -16.17 -11.49
N PHE A 111 10.78 -15.97 -11.93
CA PHE A 111 10.06 -14.72 -11.74
C PHE A 111 9.74 -14.46 -10.27
N PHE A 112 9.42 -15.51 -9.50
CA PHE A 112 9.23 -15.40 -8.06
C PHE A 112 10.46 -14.83 -7.34
N VAL A 113 11.66 -15.37 -7.63
CA VAL A 113 12.91 -14.90 -6.99
C VAL A 113 13.21 -13.45 -7.39
N LEU A 114 13.13 -13.15 -8.70
CA LEU A 114 13.36 -11.80 -9.21
C LEU A 114 12.41 -10.78 -8.55
N PHE A 115 11.12 -11.09 -8.53
CA PHE A 115 10.10 -10.22 -7.95
C PHE A 115 10.31 -10.02 -6.44
N SER A 116 10.69 -11.09 -5.72
CA SER A 116 10.97 -11.02 -4.28
C SER A 116 12.17 -10.10 -3.98
N ILE A 117 13.24 -10.19 -4.78
CA ILE A 117 14.42 -9.31 -4.63
C ILE A 117 14.04 -7.84 -4.90
N VAL A 118 13.28 -7.57 -5.97
CA VAL A 118 12.81 -6.21 -6.28
C VAL A 118 11.92 -5.68 -5.15
N ASN A 119 11.04 -6.50 -4.60
CA ASN A 119 10.16 -6.09 -3.52
C ASN A 119 10.93 -5.77 -2.23
N LEU A 120 11.95 -6.57 -1.88
CA LEU A 120 12.84 -6.29 -0.75
C LEU A 120 13.64 -5.00 -0.96
N PHE A 121 14.14 -4.76 -2.17
CA PHE A 121 14.83 -3.52 -2.51
C PHE A 121 13.93 -2.29 -2.35
N MET A 122 12.68 -2.38 -2.84
CA MET A 122 11.69 -1.32 -2.66
C MET A 122 11.40 -1.07 -1.19
N LEU A 123 11.19 -2.13 -0.40
CA LEU A 123 10.94 -2.03 1.03
C LEU A 123 12.09 -1.30 1.76
N TYR A 124 13.34 -1.64 1.44
CA TYR A 124 14.51 -0.94 1.98
C TYR A 124 14.48 0.56 1.64
N PHE A 125 14.23 0.92 0.38
CA PHE A 125 14.21 2.31 -0.06
C PHE A 125 13.12 3.14 0.64
N TYR A 126 11.90 2.60 0.77
CA TYR A 126 10.81 3.31 1.45
C TYR A 126 11.08 3.49 2.95
N ILE A 127 11.61 2.48 3.64
CA ILE A 127 12.00 2.60 5.07
C ILE A 127 13.13 3.62 5.25
N GLN A 128 14.10 3.65 4.33
CA GLN A 128 15.16 4.66 4.37
C GLN A 128 14.58 6.08 4.24
N ASN A 129 13.54 6.27 3.43
CA ASN A 129 12.86 7.56 3.31
C ASN A 129 12.09 7.95 4.57
N LEU A 130 11.48 6.99 5.28
CA LEU A 130 10.82 7.24 6.57
C LEU A 130 11.77 7.81 7.62
N ARG A 131 13.06 7.44 7.59
CA ARG A 131 14.08 8.00 8.50
C ARG A 131 14.19 9.53 8.39
N PHE A 132 13.90 10.12 7.23
CA PHE A 132 13.93 11.58 7.06
C PHE A 132 12.71 12.28 7.67
N LEU A 133 11.61 11.57 7.95
CA LEU A 133 10.47 12.12 8.67
C LEU A 133 10.74 12.21 10.19
N VAL A 134 11.52 11.27 10.73
CA VAL A 134 11.82 11.23 12.16
C VAL A 134 12.82 12.33 12.53
N ARG A 135 12.36 13.32 13.30
CA ARG A 135 13.24 14.36 13.85
C ARG A 135 14.09 13.76 14.95
N LYS A 136 15.40 13.64 14.68
CA LYS A 136 16.40 13.37 15.72
C LYS A 136 16.56 14.65 16.55
N THR A 137 16.18 14.60 17.82
CA THR A 137 16.28 15.62 18.90
C THR A 137 15.01 16.39 19.27
N LYS A 138 14.62 16.21 20.54
CA LYS A 138 13.81 17.13 21.35
C LYS A 138 14.66 18.37 21.63
N SER A 139 14.58 19.37 20.77
CA SER A 139 14.76 20.75 21.22
C SER A 139 13.36 21.34 21.29
N ASN A 140 12.94 21.73 22.50
CA ASN A 140 11.73 22.53 22.77
C ASN A 140 11.88 23.94 22.20
N SER A 141 12.24 24.04 20.93
CA SER A 141 12.08 25.26 20.19
C SER A 141 10.66 25.22 19.63
N VAL A 142 9.70 25.67 20.44
CA VAL A 142 8.45 26.28 19.94
C VAL A 142 8.86 27.57 19.21
N ILE A 143 9.73 27.44 18.20
CA ILE A 143 9.94 28.48 17.22
C ILE A 143 8.75 28.26 16.31
N TYR A 144 7.73 29.08 16.55
CA TYR A 144 6.70 29.42 15.59
C TYR A 144 7.39 29.76 14.28
N ILE A 145 7.67 28.75 13.46
CA ILE A 145 7.91 28.98 12.06
C ILE A 145 6.59 29.53 11.58
N ASN A 146 6.59 30.82 11.23
CA ASN A 146 5.49 31.66 10.76
C ASN A 146 4.67 31.09 9.58
N ASN A 147 4.85 29.82 9.24
CA ASN A 147 3.98 29.06 8.37
C ASN A 147 2.72 28.69 9.14
N LYS A 148 1.77 29.64 9.24
CA LYS A 148 0.35 29.28 9.35
C LYS A 148 0.02 28.45 8.12
N MET A 149 0.05 27.12 8.27
CA MET A 149 -0.55 26.26 7.27
C MET A 149 -2.06 26.39 7.46
N ASN A 150 -2.71 27.08 6.54
CA ASN A 150 -4.17 27.16 6.49
C ASN A 150 -4.71 25.86 5.91
N ILE A 151 -4.62 24.77 6.68
CA ILE A 151 -5.27 23.53 6.33
C ILE A 151 -6.75 23.73 6.67
N SER A 152 -7.62 23.65 5.66
CA SER A 152 -9.05 23.63 5.91
C SER A 152 -9.40 22.35 6.67
N ILE A 153 -10.18 22.49 7.75
CA ILE A 153 -10.61 21.36 8.59
C ILE A 153 -11.27 20.25 7.76
N ASN A 154 -12.04 20.61 6.72
CA ASN A 154 -12.69 19.63 5.85
C ASN A 154 -11.67 18.76 5.10
N ASN A 155 -10.64 19.38 4.50
CA ASN A 155 -9.62 18.62 3.76
C ASN A 155 -8.79 17.74 4.69
N PHE A 156 -8.57 18.19 5.93
CA PHE A 156 -7.93 17.38 6.96
C PHE A 156 -8.77 16.16 7.34
N ILE A 157 -10.08 16.32 7.54
CA ILE A 157 -10.99 15.21 7.86
C ILE A 157 -11.00 14.18 6.73
N TYR A 158 -11.05 14.62 5.46
CA TYR A 158 -11.00 13.72 4.32
C TYR A 158 -9.69 12.92 4.27
N LEU A 159 -8.54 13.56 4.50
CA LEU A 159 -7.25 12.85 4.60
C LEU A 159 -7.27 11.75 5.67
N VAL A 160 -7.76 12.08 6.86
CA VAL A 160 -7.82 11.14 7.98
C VAL A 160 -8.71 9.95 7.60
N PHE A 161 -9.89 10.21 7.04
CA PHE A 161 -10.81 9.16 6.62
C PHE A 161 -10.19 8.23 5.57
N PHE A 162 -9.56 8.77 4.52
CA PHE A 162 -8.92 7.94 3.52
C PHE A 162 -7.71 7.17 4.08
N SER A 163 -6.96 7.74 5.01
CA SER A 163 -5.85 7.02 5.67
C SER A 163 -6.32 5.88 6.57
N PHE A 164 -7.51 5.99 7.18
CA PHE A 164 -8.14 4.91 7.92
C PHE A 164 -8.52 3.75 6.97
N LEU A 165 -9.08 4.06 5.81
CA LEU A 165 -9.37 3.04 4.79
C LEU A 165 -8.11 2.27 4.36
N ASN A 166 -6.95 2.92 4.29
CA ASN A 166 -5.68 2.25 3.97
C ASN A 166 -5.27 1.13 4.94
N VAL A 167 -5.66 1.24 6.21
CA VAL A 167 -5.34 0.25 7.25
C VAL A 167 -6.43 -0.82 7.35
N PHE A 168 -7.70 -0.42 7.27
CA PHE A 168 -8.85 -1.33 7.44
C PHE A 168 -9.26 -2.08 6.17
N SER A 169 -8.70 -1.72 5.02
CA SER A 169 -8.96 -2.36 3.74
C SER A 169 -8.74 -3.87 3.69
N ILE A 170 -7.92 -4.43 4.59
CA ILE A 170 -7.69 -5.88 4.69
C ILE A 170 -9.01 -6.64 4.89
N PHE A 171 -9.99 -6.04 5.58
CA PHE A 171 -11.28 -6.65 5.86
C PHE A 171 -12.19 -6.75 4.63
N PHE A 172 -12.12 -5.76 3.73
CA PHE A 172 -12.97 -5.71 2.53
C PHE A 172 -12.34 -6.39 1.32
N PHE A 173 -11.13 -6.90 1.48
CA PHE A 173 -10.30 -7.33 0.38
C PHE A 173 -10.88 -8.53 -0.39
N SER A 174 -11.46 -9.50 0.32
CA SER A 174 -12.11 -10.68 -0.29
C SER A 174 -13.20 -10.28 -1.28
N ASP A 175 -14.02 -9.31 -0.89
CA ASP A 175 -15.18 -8.89 -1.65
C ASP A 175 -14.75 -8.12 -2.90
N PHE A 176 -13.71 -7.28 -2.77
CA PHE A 176 -13.09 -6.60 -3.92
C PHE A 176 -12.51 -7.59 -4.93
N LEU A 177 -11.85 -8.66 -4.49
CA LEU A 177 -11.34 -9.69 -5.40
C LEU A 177 -12.47 -10.40 -6.16
N ILE A 178 -13.57 -10.73 -5.50
CA ILE A 178 -14.73 -11.37 -6.14
C ILE A 178 -15.28 -10.47 -7.24
N ILE A 179 -15.45 -9.17 -6.96
CA ILE A 179 -15.92 -8.19 -7.94
C ILE A 179 -14.96 -8.11 -9.13
N LEU A 180 -13.65 -8.02 -8.88
CA LEU A 180 -12.65 -7.94 -9.94
C LEU A 180 -12.59 -9.22 -10.78
N ASN A 181 -12.73 -10.39 -10.17
CA ASN A 181 -12.79 -11.66 -10.89
C ASN A 181 -13.99 -11.71 -11.84
N ASN A 182 -15.16 -11.25 -11.39
CA ASN A 182 -16.35 -11.17 -12.25
C ASN A 182 -16.14 -10.21 -13.42
N ILE A 183 -15.49 -9.06 -13.20
CA ILE A 183 -15.13 -8.12 -14.26
C ILE A 183 -14.13 -8.75 -15.24
N SER A 184 -13.09 -9.44 -14.74
CA SER A 184 -12.10 -10.08 -15.60
C SER A 184 -12.70 -11.22 -16.42
N LEU A 185 -13.61 -12.00 -15.84
CA LEU A 185 -14.37 -13.05 -16.54
C LEU A 185 -15.16 -12.44 -17.69
N PHE A 186 -15.90 -11.35 -17.44
CA PHE A 186 -16.66 -10.67 -18.49
C PHE A 186 -15.78 -10.15 -19.63
N LEU A 187 -14.57 -9.67 -19.34
CA LEU A 187 -13.63 -9.16 -20.34
C LEU A 187 -12.93 -10.26 -21.15
N TYR A 188 -12.84 -11.48 -20.63
CA TYR A 188 -12.18 -12.61 -21.31
C TYR A 188 -13.14 -13.41 -22.21
N PHE A 189 -14.43 -13.43 -21.88
CA PHE A 189 -15.45 -14.20 -22.62
C PHE A 189 -16.20 -13.39 -23.69
N ASN A 190 -15.95 -12.08 -23.80
CA ASN A 190 -16.39 -11.22 -24.90
C ASN A 190 -15.23 -10.92 -25.85
#